data_AF-A0A381V4M9-F1
#
_entry.id   AF-A0A381V4M9-F1
#
_cell.length_a   1.000
_cell.length_b   1.000
_cell.length_c   1.000
_cell.angle_alpha   90.00
_cell.angle_beta   90.00
_cell.angle_gamma   90.00
#
_symmetry.space_group_name_H-M   'P 1'
#
loop_
_entity.id
_entity.type
_entity.pdbx_description
1 polymer ?
#
loop_
_entity_poly.entity_id
_entity_poly.type
_entity_poly.pdbx_seq_one_letter_code
_entity_poly.pdbx_strand_id
1 'polypeptide(L)'
;MRGWISAVILLVMACSPDFEKPALDGVWELNRGWTNHPDDIAGTGLRPDYREYTLPEALAAWDQQKPLDDPKLRCESPTVVGVMTNIHAIAIDQSGDDVVMLYSEYFDAVRTVYMDGREHPGAETLHSKLGHSIGWYEDNTLVVETTHISAGHSVAGGGPPHSDSLQVIERYRAINDGKILEQTVIMEDPETFTEPVTLVQHERRAPFNELVPFECMPLGTARGSEISPEEFYNP
;
A
#
# COMPACT_ATOMS: atom_id res chain seq x y z
N MET A 1 -6.68 -2.70 69.76
CA MET A 1 -7.85 -2.76 68.88
C MET A 1 -7.75 -1.61 67.87
N ARG A 2 -7.30 -1.90 66.64
CA ARG A 2 -7.33 -0.95 65.50
C ARG A 2 -7.73 -1.76 64.27
N GLY A 3 -8.96 -1.56 63.81
CA GLY A 3 -9.53 -2.21 62.63
C GLY A 3 -8.99 -1.59 61.35
N TRP A 4 -8.77 -2.41 60.33
CA TRP A 4 -8.41 -2.01 58.98
C TRP A 4 -9.67 -2.08 58.11
N ILE A 5 -10.04 -0.95 57.50
CA ILE A 5 -11.14 -0.85 56.55
C ILE A 5 -10.61 -1.32 55.20
N SER A 6 -11.18 -2.39 54.65
CA SER A 6 -10.92 -2.82 53.28
C SER A 6 -11.74 -1.94 52.33
N ALA A 7 -11.05 -1.16 51.49
CA ALA A 7 -11.69 -0.44 50.38
C ALA A 7 -11.85 -1.41 49.20
N VAL A 8 -13.09 -1.76 48.88
CA VAL A 8 -13.44 -2.45 47.64
C VAL A 8 -13.48 -1.39 46.54
N ILE A 9 -12.49 -1.40 45.66
CA ILE A 9 -12.53 -0.63 44.42
C ILE A 9 -13.51 -1.35 43.49
N LEU A 10 -14.72 -0.79 43.34
CA LEU A 10 -15.61 -1.13 42.25
C LEU A 10 -14.93 -0.65 40.95
N LEU A 11 -14.37 -1.60 40.20
CA LEU A 11 -14.03 -1.37 38.80
C LEU A 11 -15.37 -1.16 38.07
N VAL A 12 -15.69 0.09 37.73
CA VAL A 12 -16.71 0.37 36.72
C VAL A 12 -16.12 -0.15 35.42
N MET A 13 -16.62 -1.30 34.95
CA MET A 13 -16.48 -1.72 33.56
C MET A 13 -17.14 -0.62 32.72
N ALA A 14 -16.35 0.34 32.25
CA ALA A 14 -16.77 1.12 31.11
C ALA A 14 -16.85 0.12 29.95
N CYS A 15 -18.05 -0.07 29.39
CA CYS A 15 -18.17 -0.57 28.03
C CYS A 15 -17.31 0.35 27.16
N SER A 16 -16.14 -0.11 26.74
CA SER A 16 -15.56 0.41 25.52
C SER A 16 -16.66 0.32 24.45
N PRO A 17 -16.91 1.36 23.65
CA PRO A 17 -17.82 1.23 22.53
C PRO A 17 -17.39 0.00 21.74
N ASP A 18 -18.34 -0.91 21.45
CA ASP A 18 -18.08 -2.06 20.59
C ASP A 18 -17.35 -1.52 19.37
N PHE A 19 -16.12 -2.00 19.15
CA PHE A 19 -15.31 -1.55 18.04
C PHE A 19 -16.08 -1.91 16.76
N GLU A 20 -16.63 -0.90 16.10
CA GLU A 20 -17.30 -1.07 14.82
C GLU A 20 -16.23 -1.06 13.74
N LYS A 21 -16.19 -2.16 12.98
CA LYS A 21 -15.28 -2.33 11.86
C LYS A 21 -15.47 -1.16 10.87
N PRO A 22 -14.40 -0.50 10.39
CA PRO A 22 -14.55 0.57 9.41
C PRO A 22 -15.19 0.01 8.14
N ALA A 23 -16.16 0.75 7.60
CA ALA A 23 -16.87 0.39 6.37
C ALA A 23 -15.99 0.71 5.14
N LEU A 24 -15.02 -0.17 4.84
CA LEU A 24 -14.13 -0.03 3.68
C LEU A 24 -14.56 -0.92 2.50
N ASP A 25 -15.53 -1.82 2.70
CA ASP A 25 -16.00 -2.76 1.68
C ASP A 25 -16.43 -2.07 0.36
N GLY A 26 -15.85 -2.56 -0.74
CA GLY A 26 -16.18 -2.16 -2.10
C GLY A 26 -14.97 -1.70 -2.91
N VAL A 27 -15.26 -1.07 -4.04
CA VAL A 27 -14.27 -0.62 -5.02
C VAL A 27 -14.00 0.87 -4.85
N TRP A 28 -12.72 1.22 -4.86
CA TRP A 28 -12.19 2.56 -4.73
C TRP A 28 -11.40 2.89 -5.99
N GLU A 29 -11.70 4.03 -6.62
CA GLU A 29 -11.00 4.51 -7.81
C GLU A 29 -10.23 5.79 -7.50
N LEU A 30 -9.14 6.02 -8.25
CA LEU A 30 -8.32 7.21 -8.09
C LEU A 30 -9.19 8.48 -8.08
N ASN A 31 -9.05 9.23 -6.98
CA ASN A 31 -9.59 10.57 -6.89
C ASN A 31 -8.47 11.62 -6.95
N ARG A 32 -7.41 11.42 -6.16
CA ARG A 32 -6.21 12.26 -6.11
C ARG A 32 -4.96 11.38 -6.03
N GLY A 33 -3.88 11.81 -6.69
CA GLY A 33 -2.63 11.07 -6.78
C GLY A 33 -1.85 11.02 -5.47
N TRP A 34 -0.78 10.22 -5.50
CA TRP A 34 0.15 10.05 -4.37
C TRP A 34 0.99 11.32 -4.12
N THR A 35 1.09 11.70 -2.84
CA THR A 35 1.95 12.80 -2.38
C THR A 35 2.69 12.42 -1.10
N ASN A 36 3.94 12.88 -0.96
CA ASN A 36 4.70 12.85 0.29
C ASN A 36 4.62 14.18 1.06
N HIS A 37 3.78 15.11 0.61
CA HIS A 37 3.46 16.34 1.32
C HIS A 37 2.08 16.21 1.97
N PRO A 38 1.97 15.87 3.26
CA PRO A 38 0.70 15.59 3.93
C PRO A 38 -0.27 16.78 3.96
N ASP A 39 0.24 18.00 3.81
CA ASP A 39 -0.57 19.23 3.69
C ASP A 39 -1.06 19.48 2.25
N ASP A 40 -0.54 18.76 1.24
CA ASP A 40 -1.06 18.80 -0.14
C ASP A 40 -2.30 17.90 -0.26
N ILE A 41 -3.34 18.28 0.47
CA ILE A 41 -4.65 17.62 0.43
C ILE A 41 -5.22 17.70 -1.00
N ALA A 42 -4.79 18.66 -1.83
CA ALA A 42 -5.24 18.83 -3.21
C ALA A 42 -4.65 17.80 -4.19
N GLY A 43 -3.59 17.06 -3.81
CA GLY A 43 -3.01 15.96 -4.59
C GLY A 43 -2.62 16.39 -6.00
N THR A 44 -1.83 17.44 -6.11
CA THR A 44 -1.36 17.93 -7.42
C THR A 44 -0.31 17.01 -8.06
N GLY A 45 0.29 16.10 -7.28
CA GLY A 45 1.27 15.13 -7.73
C GLY A 45 0.67 13.77 -8.08
N LEU A 46 1.03 13.23 -9.24
CA LEU A 46 0.94 11.79 -9.54
C LEU A 46 2.23 11.05 -9.17
N ARG A 47 3.26 11.76 -8.71
CA ARG A 47 4.60 11.23 -8.44
C ARG A 47 5.16 11.88 -7.18
N PRO A 48 5.29 11.13 -6.06
CA PRO A 48 6.00 11.60 -4.88
C PRO A 48 7.47 11.91 -5.21
N ASP A 49 8.05 12.90 -4.53
CA ASP A 49 9.49 13.16 -4.63
C ASP A 49 10.26 12.36 -3.58
N TYR A 50 10.88 11.26 -4.03
CA TYR A 50 11.67 10.41 -3.16
C TYR A 50 13.12 10.89 -2.98
N ARG A 51 13.60 11.80 -3.83
CA ARG A 51 15.06 12.06 -3.97
C ARG A 51 15.65 12.66 -2.69
N GLU A 52 14.89 13.46 -1.96
CA GLU A 52 15.30 14.03 -0.66
C GLU A 52 15.58 12.95 0.40
N TYR A 53 14.82 11.86 0.36
CA TYR A 53 14.85 10.79 1.36
C TYR A 53 15.70 9.59 0.92
N THR A 54 16.29 9.61 -0.27
CA THR A 54 17.01 8.47 -0.85
C THR A 54 18.50 8.55 -0.51
N LEU A 55 19.09 7.45 -0.07
CA LEU A 55 20.52 7.34 0.18
C LEU A 55 21.35 7.62 -1.10
N PRO A 56 22.55 8.21 -1.02
CA PRO A 56 23.34 8.54 -2.19
C PRO A 56 23.62 7.34 -3.12
N GLU A 57 23.88 6.16 -2.56
CA GLU A 57 24.12 4.93 -3.30
C GLU A 57 22.85 4.45 -4.03
N ALA A 58 21.70 4.48 -3.35
CA ALA A 58 20.41 4.14 -3.93
C ALA A 58 19.96 5.14 -4.99
N LEU A 59 20.27 6.43 -4.80
CA LEU A 59 20.03 7.49 -5.78
C LEU A 59 20.87 7.28 -7.05
N ALA A 60 22.14 6.91 -6.90
CA ALA A 60 23.02 6.60 -8.02
C ALA A 60 22.56 5.34 -8.77
N ALA A 61 22.01 4.35 -8.08
CA ALA A 61 21.40 3.16 -8.70
C ALA A 61 20.11 3.53 -9.44
N TRP A 62 19.27 4.39 -8.85
CA TRP A 62 18.04 4.89 -9.46
C TRP A 62 18.33 5.68 -10.75
N ASP A 63 19.30 6.58 -10.74
CA ASP A 63 19.68 7.39 -11.91
C ASP A 63 20.23 6.56 -13.09
N GLN A 64 20.61 5.31 -12.85
CA GLN A 64 21.08 4.38 -13.88
C GLN A 64 19.95 3.54 -14.51
N GLN A 65 18.74 3.55 -13.93
CA GLN A 65 17.63 2.76 -14.44
C GLN A 65 17.11 3.33 -15.76
N LYS A 66 16.89 2.44 -16.73
CA LYS A 66 16.32 2.81 -18.03
C LYS A 66 14.85 2.42 -18.04
N PRO A 67 13.95 3.26 -18.60
CA PRO A 67 12.54 2.92 -18.75
C PRO A 67 12.29 1.55 -19.39
N LEU A 68 13.10 1.19 -20.39
CA LEU A 68 13.00 -0.09 -21.10
C LEU A 68 13.36 -1.32 -20.26
N ASP A 69 14.07 -1.13 -19.15
CA ASP A 69 14.48 -2.23 -18.27
C ASP A 69 13.36 -2.60 -17.28
N ASP A 70 12.26 -1.83 -17.25
CA ASP A 70 11.12 -2.06 -16.38
C ASP A 70 10.48 -3.45 -16.63
N PRO A 71 10.50 -4.36 -15.64
CA PRO A 71 9.93 -5.70 -15.78
C PRO A 71 8.44 -5.70 -16.15
N LYS A 72 7.70 -4.63 -15.80
CA LYS A 72 6.27 -4.52 -16.07
C LYS A 72 5.96 -4.47 -17.57
N LEU A 73 6.92 -4.02 -18.38
CA LEU A 73 6.84 -4.04 -19.84
C LEU A 73 6.79 -5.47 -20.43
N ARG A 74 7.19 -6.47 -19.64
CA ARG A 74 7.15 -7.89 -19.97
C ARG A 74 6.05 -8.63 -19.22
N CYS A 75 5.09 -7.90 -18.66
CA CYS A 75 4.03 -8.43 -17.81
C CYS A 75 4.54 -9.22 -16.59
N GLU A 76 5.72 -8.85 -16.09
CA GLU A 76 6.18 -9.33 -14.80
C GLU A 76 5.54 -8.46 -13.71
N SER A 77 4.75 -9.08 -12.82
CA SER A 77 4.06 -8.36 -11.73
C SER A 77 5.01 -7.44 -10.96
N PRO A 78 4.60 -6.23 -10.56
CA PRO A 78 5.33 -5.42 -9.60
C PRO A 78 5.40 -6.08 -8.22
N THR A 79 6.23 -5.50 -7.35
CA THR A 79 6.16 -5.75 -5.91
C THR A 79 4.93 -5.06 -5.30
N VAL A 80 4.67 -5.33 -4.02
CA VAL A 80 3.56 -4.71 -3.27
C VAL A 80 3.60 -3.18 -3.33
N VAL A 81 4.80 -2.58 -3.38
CA VAL A 81 4.99 -1.13 -3.56
C VAL A 81 4.39 -0.69 -4.88
N GLY A 82 4.73 -1.34 -5.99
CA GLY A 82 4.20 -0.96 -7.31
C GLY A 82 2.71 -1.28 -7.48
N VAL A 83 2.16 -2.24 -6.73
CA VAL A 83 0.71 -2.50 -6.68
C VAL A 83 0.00 -1.38 -5.93
N MET A 84 0.49 -1.01 -4.74
CA MET A 84 -0.20 -0.04 -3.89
C MET A 84 -0.04 1.40 -4.36
N THR A 85 1.10 1.77 -4.97
CA THR A 85 1.37 3.16 -5.39
C THR A 85 0.89 3.47 -6.81
N ASN A 86 0.10 2.58 -7.42
CA ASN A 86 -0.46 2.81 -8.73
C ASN A 86 -1.74 3.67 -8.69
N ILE A 87 -2.26 4.00 -9.87
CA ILE A 87 -3.48 4.77 -10.10
C ILE A 87 -4.73 3.90 -10.36
N HIS A 88 -4.56 2.59 -10.51
CA HIS A 88 -5.67 1.67 -10.77
C HIS A 88 -6.54 1.48 -9.54
N ALA A 89 -7.81 1.16 -9.77
CA ALA A 89 -8.76 0.92 -8.71
C ALA A 89 -8.36 -0.27 -7.82
N ILE A 90 -8.72 -0.19 -6.55
CA ILE A 90 -8.60 -1.29 -5.60
C ILE A 90 -9.97 -1.71 -5.09
N ALA A 91 -10.09 -2.96 -4.66
CA ALA A 91 -11.25 -3.43 -3.92
C ALA A 91 -10.81 -3.96 -2.56
N ILE A 92 -11.55 -3.59 -1.52
CA ILE A 92 -11.36 -4.09 -0.17
C ILE A 92 -12.55 -4.98 0.15
N ASP A 93 -12.27 -6.21 0.59
CA ASP A 93 -13.27 -7.17 1.03
C ASP A 93 -12.95 -7.60 2.46
N GLN A 94 -13.81 -7.17 3.36
CA GLN A 94 -13.77 -7.42 4.78
C GLN A 94 -14.77 -8.51 5.20
N SER A 95 -15.34 -9.29 4.28
CA SER A 95 -16.32 -10.33 4.60
C SER A 95 -15.73 -11.55 5.31
N GLY A 96 -14.40 -11.72 5.26
CA GLY A 96 -13.69 -12.78 5.98
C GLY A 96 -13.66 -12.53 7.49
N ASP A 97 -13.79 -13.62 8.27
CA ASP A 97 -13.73 -13.56 9.74
C ASP A 97 -12.33 -13.13 10.22
N ASP A 98 -11.29 -13.75 9.66
CA ASP A 98 -9.89 -13.61 10.08
C ASP A 98 -8.97 -13.10 8.96
N VAL A 99 -9.55 -12.63 7.85
CA VAL A 99 -8.80 -12.09 6.71
C VAL A 99 -9.49 -10.88 6.12
N VAL A 100 -8.70 -9.94 5.61
CA VAL A 100 -9.14 -8.93 4.64
C VAL A 100 -8.48 -9.24 3.31
N MET A 101 -9.26 -9.23 2.24
CA MET A 101 -8.74 -9.38 0.89
C MET A 101 -8.61 -8.00 0.25
N LEU A 102 -7.42 -7.69 -0.24
CA LEU A 102 -7.16 -6.50 -1.04
C LEU A 102 -6.93 -6.95 -2.49
N TYR A 103 -7.75 -6.43 -3.39
CA TYR A 103 -7.64 -6.66 -4.82
C TYR A 103 -7.17 -5.36 -5.49
N SER A 104 -6.27 -5.45 -6.45
CA SER A 104 -5.90 -4.34 -7.31
C SER A 104 -6.23 -4.68 -8.75
N GLU A 105 -6.84 -3.74 -9.46
CA GLU A 105 -6.93 -3.83 -10.92
C GLU A 105 -5.54 -3.82 -11.55
N TYR A 106 -4.52 -3.26 -10.90
CA TYR A 106 -3.15 -3.34 -11.44
C TYR A 106 -2.59 -4.75 -11.33
N PHE A 107 -2.26 -5.35 -12.49
CA PHE A 107 -1.72 -6.71 -12.58
C PHE A 107 -2.61 -7.80 -11.95
N ASP A 108 -3.90 -7.52 -11.77
CA ASP A 108 -4.86 -8.42 -11.12
C ASP A 108 -4.35 -8.90 -9.74
N ALA A 109 -3.62 -8.04 -9.03
CA ALA A 109 -2.93 -8.43 -7.81
C ALA A 109 -3.93 -8.71 -6.69
N VAL A 110 -3.75 -9.85 -6.01
CA VAL A 110 -4.58 -10.26 -4.87
C VAL A 110 -3.69 -10.42 -3.65
N ARG A 111 -4.02 -9.73 -2.57
CA ARG A 111 -3.32 -9.79 -1.29
C ARG A 111 -4.27 -10.25 -0.21
N THR A 112 -3.82 -11.22 0.57
CA THR A 112 -4.49 -11.64 1.80
C THR A 112 -3.81 -10.94 2.97
N VAL A 113 -4.58 -10.18 3.73
CA VAL A 113 -4.17 -9.60 5.00
C VAL A 113 -4.71 -10.48 6.12
N TYR A 114 -3.81 -11.09 6.89
CA TYR A 114 -4.21 -11.94 8.01
C TYR A 114 -4.55 -11.09 9.24
N MET A 115 -5.76 -11.24 9.75
CA MET A 115 -6.33 -10.45 10.86
C MET A 115 -6.43 -11.23 12.17
N ASP A 116 -5.95 -12.48 12.20
CA ASP A 116 -6.05 -13.41 13.33
C ASP A 116 -5.01 -13.18 14.44
N GLY A 117 -4.24 -12.09 14.36
CA GLY A 117 -3.21 -11.75 15.34
C GLY A 117 -1.94 -12.61 15.26
N ARG A 118 -1.73 -13.33 14.16
CA ARG A 118 -0.46 -14.04 13.91
C ARG A 118 0.71 -13.06 13.74
N GLU A 119 1.91 -13.52 14.06
CA GLU A 119 3.15 -12.82 13.72
C GLU A 119 3.56 -13.08 12.27
N HIS A 120 4.48 -12.27 11.76
CA HIS A 120 5.14 -12.55 10.49
C HIS A 120 5.94 -13.86 10.55
N PRO A 121 6.16 -14.52 9.40
CA PRO A 121 7.08 -15.65 9.30
C PRO A 121 8.48 -15.30 9.80
N GLY A 122 9.28 -16.33 10.15
CA GLY A 122 10.66 -16.11 10.55
C GLY A 122 11.53 -15.63 9.38
N ALA A 123 12.62 -14.92 9.68
CA ALA A 123 13.48 -14.23 8.70
C ALA A 123 14.06 -15.10 7.57
N GLU A 124 14.14 -16.42 7.75
CA GLU A 124 14.60 -17.37 6.72
C GLU A 124 13.52 -17.70 5.67
N THR A 125 12.30 -17.19 5.85
CA THR A 125 11.19 -17.43 4.92
C THR A 125 11.47 -16.74 3.60
N LEU A 126 11.22 -17.44 2.48
CA LEU A 126 11.42 -16.87 1.15
C LEU A 126 10.52 -15.65 0.93
N HIS A 127 11.14 -14.58 0.45
CA HIS A 127 10.41 -13.35 0.11
C HIS A 127 9.62 -13.51 -1.19
N SER A 128 8.50 -12.81 -1.27
CA SER A 128 7.66 -12.77 -2.47
C SER A 128 7.45 -11.34 -2.94
N LYS A 129 6.99 -11.14 -4.18
CA LYS A 129 6.69 -9.80 -4.69
C LYS A 129 5.64 -9.07 -3.85
N LEU A 130 4.63 -9.79 -3.36
CA LEU A 130 3.53 -9.23 -2.56
C LEU A 130 3.78 -9.29 -1.04
N GLY A 131 4.87 -9.93 -0.61
CA GLY A 131 5.22 -10.09 0.79
C GLY A 131 4.27 -10.99 1.58
N HIS A 132 4.31 -10.84 2.90
CA HIS A 132 3.37 -11.41 3.86
C HIS A 132 2.72 -10.25 4.63
N SER A 133 1.40 -10.14 4.57
CA SER A 133 0.64 -9.06 5.22
C SER A 133 -0.12 -9.55 6.45
N ILE A 134 0.05 -8.86 7.58
CA ILE A 134 -0.82 -8.98 8.76
C ILE A 134 -1.56 -7.66 8.96
N GLY A 135 -2.67 -7.68 9.67
CA GLY A 135 -3.42 -6.46 9.93
C GLY A 135 -4.19 -6.46 11.23
N TRP A 136 -4.55 -5.26 11.64
CA TRP A 136 -5.37 -5.00 12.81
C TRP A 136 -6.18 -3.72 12.58
N TYR A 137 -7.13 -3.46 13.47
CA TYR A 137 -7.85 -2.20 13.46
C TYR A 137 -7.41 -1.29 14.59
N GLU A 138 -7.26 -0.01 14.27
CA GLU A 138 -6.93 1.06 15.22
C GLU A 138 -7.77 2.28 14.88
N ASP A 139 -8.57 2.78 15.84
CA ASP A 139 -9.33 4.04 15.70
C ASP A 139 -10.03 4.22 14.32
N ASN A 140 -10.87 3.25 13.94
CA ASN A 140 -11.60 3.23 12.66
C ASN A 140 -10.68 3.19 11.39
N THR A 141 -9.48 2.63 11.54
CA THR A 141 -8.50 2.46 10.46
C THR A 141 -8.13 0.99 10.35
N LEU A 142 -8.11 0.44 9.14
CA LEU A 142 -7.44 -0.84 8.89
C LEU A 142 -5.95 -0.55 8.74
N VAL A 143 -5.13 -1.11 9.61
CA VAL A 143 -3.67 -1.04 9.52
C VAL A 143 -3.15 -2.37 9.00
N VAL A 144 -2.27 -2.32 8.00
CA VAL A 144 -1.67 -3.48 7.37
C VAL A 144 -0.16 -3.34 7.43
N GLU A 145 0.52 -4.32 8.01
CA GLU A 145 1.97 -4.43 8.00
C GLU A 145 2.38 -5.52 7.01
N THR A 146 3.30 -5.19 6.11
CA THR A 146 3.82 -6.11 5.10
C THR A 146 5.33 -6.19 5.17
N THR A 147 5.84 -7.42 5.27
CA THR A 147 7.26 -7.77 5.28
C THR A 147 7.53 -8.90 4.30
N HIS A 148 8.76 -9.45 4.27
CA HIS A 148 9.17 -10.53 3.37
C HIS A 148 8.94 -10.18 1.89
N ILE A 149 9.17 -8.92 1.56
CA ILE A 149 9.01 -8.39 0.21
C ILE A 149 10.32 -8.65 -0.54
N SER A 150 10.25 -9.22 -1.74
CA SER A 150 11.44 -9.40 -2.56
C SER A 150 11.96 -8.05 -3.05
N ALA A 151 13.27 -7.85 -3.11
CA ALA A 151 13.88 -6.65 -3.68
C ALA A 151 13.25 -6.30 -5.05
N GLY A 152 12.94 -5.03 -5.24
CA GLY A 152 12.08 -4.55 -6.32
C GLY A 152 12.74 -3.48 -7.17
N HIS A 153 12.34 -3.42 -8.44
CA HIS A 153 12.74 -2.37 -9.36
C HIS A 153 11.69 -1.26 -9.40
N SER A 154 12.09 -0.03 -9.72
CA SER A 154 11.16 1.05 -10.01
C SER A 154 11.48 1.73 -11.33
N VAL A 155 10.66 1.52 -12.36
CA VAL A 155 10.48 2.57 -13.38
C VAL A 155 8.99 2.68 -13.74
N ALA A 156 8.55 3.86 -14.20
CA ALA A 156 7.17 4.35 -14.45
C ALA A 156 6.23 4.56 -13.25
N GLY A 157 6.47 3.91 -12.10
CA GLY A 157 5.75 4.19 -10.85
C GLY A 157 6.35 5.33 -10.01
N GLY A 158 7.55 5.82 -10.38
CA GLY A 158 8.32 6.78 -9.59
C GLY A 158 9.01 6.13 -8.37
N GLY A 159 10.12 6.73 -7.93
CA GLY A 159 10.90 6.28 -6.76
C GLY A 159 12.09 5.36 -7.07
N PRO A 160 13.02 5.20 -6.13
CA PRO A 160 14.16 4.30 -6.26
C PRO A 160 13.75 2.82 -6.21
N PRO A 161 14.58 1.89 -6.71
CA PRO A 161 14.44 0.48 -6.35
C PRO A 161 14.55 0.31 -4.83
N HIS A 162 13.89 -0.71 -4.29
CA HIS A 162 13.90 -1.03 -2.86
C HIS A 162 14.59 -2.38 -2.62
N SER A 163 15.19 -2.54 -1.44
CA SER A 163 15.82 -3.76 -0.98
C SER A 163 14.77 -4.81 -0.56
N ASP A 164 15.25 -6.00 -0.18
CA ASP A 164 14.43 -7.01 0.49
C ASP A 164 14.32 -6.78 2.01
N SER A 165 15.03 -5.79 2.56
CA SER A 165 14.85 -5.28 3.92
C SER A 165 13.64 -4.33 4.07
N LEU A 166 12.95 -4.01 2.97
CA LEU A 166 11.76 -3.14 2.98
C LEU A 166 10.65 -3.70 3.87
N GLN A 167 10.13 -2.82 4.72
CA GLN A 167 8.88 -3.01 5.46
C GLN A 167 7.89 -1.91 5.08
N VAL A 168 6.62 -2.27 4.98
CA VAL A 168 5.56 -1.33 4.61
C VAL A 168 4.42 -1.37 5.61
N ILE A 169 4.02 -0.19 6.10
CA ILE A 169 2.80 0.00 6.87
C ILE A 169 1.79 0.77 6.03
N GLU A 170 0.63 0.17 5.78
CA GLU A 170 -0.49 0.81 5.11
C GLU A 170 -1.59 1.11 6.13
N ARG A 171 -2.23 2.27 6.00
CA ARG A 171 -3.37 2.68 6.82
C ARG A 171 -4.50 3.08 5.90
N TYR A 172 -5.63 2.40 6.01
CA TYR A 172 -6.83 2.62 5.22
C TYR A 172 -7.93 3.20 6.09
N ARG A 173 -8.33 4.45 5.82
CA ARG A 173 -9.34 5.16 6.60
C ARG A 173 -10.42 5.75 5.71
N ALA A 174 -11.67 5.38 5.96
CA ALA A 174 -12.82 6.05 5.37
C ALA A 174 -13.02 7.44 6.00
N ILE A 175 -12.99 8.49 5.18
CA ILE A 175 -13.24 9.88 5.56
C ILE A 175 -14.40 10.47 4.76
N ASN A 176 -14.83 11.70 5.10
CA ASN A 176 -15.91 12.41 4.42
C ASN A 176 -17.20 11.55 4.33
N ASP A 177 -17.66 11.05 5.48
CA ASP A 177 -18.82 10.15 5.61
C ASP A 177 -18.73 8.89 4.74
N GLY A 178 -17.53 8.30 4.62
CA GLY A 178 -17.30 7.08 3.86
C GLY A 178 -17.25 7.26 2.34
N LYS A 179 -17.15 8.50 1.84
CA LYS A 179 -17.09 8.79 0.41
C LYS A 179 -15.67 8.76 -0.16
N ILE A 180 -14.69 8.98 0.71
CA ILE A 180 -13.28 9.02 0.35
C ILE A 180 -12.54 8.01 1.21
N LEU A 181 -11.70 7.19 0.57
CA LEU A 181 -10.71 6.37 1.24
C LEU A 181 -9.40 7.16 1.27
N GLU A 182 -8.87 7.37 2.46
CA GLU A 182 -7.53 7.87 2.67
C GLU A 182 -6.60 6.68 2.90
N GLN A 183 -5.67 6.50 1.99
CA GLN A 183 -4.60 5.50 2.09
C GLN A 183 -3.31 6.22 2.45
N THR A 184 -2.71 5.83 3.58
CA THR A 184 -1.35 6.23 3.94
C THR A 184 -0.43 5.03 3.83
N VAL A 185 0.74 5.22 3.23
CA VAL A 185 1.78 4.20 3.08
C VAL A 185 3.04 4.73 3.71
N ILE A 186 3.63 3.97 4.62
CA ILE A 186 4.91 4.28 5.25
C ILE A 186 5.88 3.17 4.84
N MET A 187 6.99 3.54 4.21
CA MET A 187 8.02 2.62 3.75
C MET A 187 9.28 2.83 4.56
N GLU A 188 9.79 1.76 5.18
CA GLU A 188 11.05 1.73 5.87
C GLU A 188 11.99 0.74 5.18
N ASP A 189 13.08 1.27 4.62
CA ASP A 189 14.10 0.48 3.94
C ASP A 189 15.47 1.12 4.22
N PRO A 190 16.24 0.60 5.18
CA PRO A 190 17.51 1.20 5.60
C PRO A 190 18.61 1.13 4.54
N GLU A 191 18.41 0.36 3.46
CA GLU A 191 19.34 0.27 2.33
C GLU A 191 18.99 1.25 1.20
N THR A 192 17.78 1.82 1.23
CA THR A 192 17.29 2.72 0.19
C THR A 192 17.05 4.14 0.71
N PHE A 193 16.44 4.29 1.89
CA PHE A 193 15.99 5.57 2.42
C PHE A 193 16.79 5.99 3.66
N THR A 194 16.96 7.31 3.84
CA THR A 194 17.59 7.91 5.02
C THR A 194 16.70 7.91 6.26
N GLU A 195 15.38 7.86 6.04
CA GLU A 195 14.33 7.80 7.05
C GLU A 195 13.05 7.20 6.42
N PRO A 196 12.04 6.79 7.22
CA PRO A 196 10.79 6.28 6.67
C PRO A 196 10.10 7.28 5.74
N VAL A 197 9.73 6.82 4.53
CA VAL A 197 9.02 7.64 3.55
C VAL A 197 7.52 7.45 3.71
N THR A 198 6.79 8.55 3.90
CA THR A 198 5.32 8.53 4.00
C THR A 198 4.68 9.06 2.73
N LEU A 199 3.73 8.32 2.18
CA LEU A 199 2.92 8.68 1.04
C LEU A 199 1.44 8.68 1.45
N VAL A 200 0.66 9.58 0.89
CA VAL A 200 -0.78 9.66 1.09
C VAL A 200 -1.48 9.75 -0.26
N GLN A 201 -2.61 9.03 -0.38
CA GLN A 201 -3.52 9.10 -1.51
C GLN A 201 -4.96 9.19 -1.02
N HIS A 202 -5.81 9.82 -1.84
CA HIS A 202 -7.25 9.79 -1.64
C HIS A 202 -7.93 9.15 -2.84
N GLU A 203 -8.78 8.18 -2.56
CA GLU A 203 -9.60 7.48 -3.54
C GLU A 203 -11.07 7.77 -3.27
N ARG A 204 -11.90 7.72 -4.29
CA ARG A 204 -13.35 7.87 -4.14
C ARG A 204 -14.01 6.52 -4.37
N ARG A 205 -15.17 6.34 -3.76
CA ARG A 205 -16.04 5.19 -4.03
C ARG A 205 -16.32 5.12 -5.53
N ALA A 206 -15.99 3.99 -6.16
CA ALA A 206 -16.22 3.80 -7.57
C ALA A 206 -17.73 3.68 -7.87
N PRO A 207 -18.19 4.10 -9.06
CA PRO A 207 -19.57 3.89 -9.50
C PRO A 207 -19.86 2.44 -9.92
N PHE A 208 -18.84 1.57 -9.92
CA PHE A 208 -18.89 0.15 -10.21
C PHE A 208 -18.51 -0.68 -8.96
N ASN A 209 -18.91 -1.95 -8.95
CA ASN A 209 -18.72 -2.85 -7.80
C ASN A 209 -17.72 -3.98 -8.08
N GLU A 210 -17.17 -4.05 -9.29
CA GLU A 210 -16.22 -5.08 -9.71
C GLU A 210 -15.05 -4.41 -10.44
N LEU A 211 -13.83 -4.89 -10.17
CA LEU A 211 -12.63 -4.47 -10.89
C LEU A 211 -12.66 -5.05 -12.31
N VAL A 212 -12.08 -4.32 -13.26
CA VAL A 212 -11.89 -4.82 -14.62
C VAL A 212 -10.57 -5.61 -14.65
N PRO A 213 -10.47 -6.72 -15.41
CA PRO A 213 -9.19 -7.41 -15.58
C PRO A 213 -8.14 -6.47 -16.19
N PHE A 214 -6.90 -6.55 -15.69
CA PHE A 214 -5.81 -5.68 -16.16
C PHE A 214 -5.41 -5.94 -17.61
N GLU A 215 -5.53 -7.20 -18.06
CA GLU A 215 -5.18 -7.66 -19.41
C GLU A 215 -3.79 -7.19 -19.87
N CYS A 216 -2.75 -7.40 -19.05
CA CYS A 216 -1.39 -6.99 -19.41
C CYS A 216 -0.96 -7.56 -20.76
N MET A 217 -0.52 -6.67 -21.66
CA MET A 217 0.08 -7.03 -22.94
C MET A 217 1.56 -6.63 -22.95
N PRO A 218 2.50 -7.57 -23.19
CA PRO A 218 3.91 -7.24 -23.28
C PRO A 218 4.19 -6.24 -24.40
N LEU A 219 5.11 -5.30 -24.17
CA LEU A 219 5.54 -4.36 -25.21
C LEU A 219 6.01 -5.10 -26.47
N GLY A 220 5.58 -4.61 -27.64
CA GLY A 220 5.88 -5.21 -28.95
C GLY A 220 4.91 -6.31 -29.41
N THR A 221 3.93 -6.71 -28.59
CA THR A 221 2.89 -7.70 -28.97
C THR A 221 1.56 -7.07 -29.36
N ALA A 222 1.36 -5.78 -29.06
CA ALA A 222 0.18 -5.03 -29.47
C ALA A 222 0.13 -4.86 -31.00
N ARG A 223 -0.93 -5.35 -31.64
CA ARG A 223 -1.14 -5.24 -33.08
C ARG A 223 -1.39 -3.78 -33.45
N GLY A 224 -0.37 -3.10 -34.01
CA GLY A 224 -0.52 -1.80 -34.66
C GLY A 224 -0.26 -0.55 -33.81
N SER A 225 0.32 -0.67 -32.61
CA SER A 225 0.77 0.50 -31.84
C SER A 225 2.30 0.66 -31.96
N GLU A 226 2.74 1.54 -32.85
CA GLU A 226 4.11 2.10 -32.87
C GLU A 226 4.29 3.12 -31.73
N ILE A 227 3.75 2.86 -30.53
CA ILE A 227 3.96 3.75 -29.39
C ILE A 227 5.38 3.49 -28.92
N SER A 228 6.23 4.51 -29.05
CA SER A 228 7.59 4.43 -28.58
C SER A 228 7.57 4.33 -27.05
N PRO A 229 8.50 3.58 -26.42
CA PRO A 229 8.55 3.51 -24.97
C PRO A 229 8.79 4.87 -24.29
N GLU A 230 9.32 5.86 -25.01
CA GLU A 230 9.45 7.24 -24.51
C GLU A 230 8.09 7.94 -24.38
N GLU A 231 7.14 7.66 -25.27
CA GLU A 231 5.75 8.18 -25.19
C GLU A 231 4.93 7.52 -24.08
N PHE A 232 5.24 6.29 -23.67
CA PHE A 232 4.56 5.62 -22.55
C PHE A 232 4.94 6.23 -21.18
N TYR A 233 6.18 6.70 -21.03
CA TYR A 233 6.69 7.21 -19.75
C TYR A 233 6.57 8.74 -19.58
N ASN A 234 6.29 9.46 -20.67
CA ASN A 234 6.16 10.92 -20.69
C ASN A 234 4.93 11.37 -21.51
N PRO A 235 3.71 11.21 -20.97
CA PRO A 235 2.47 11.60 -21.66
C PRO A 235 2.29 13.12 -21.79
#